data_AF-A0AAV4AUS4-F1
#
_entry.id   AF-A0AAV4AUS4-F1
#
_cell.length_a   1.000
_cell.length_b   1.000
_cell.length_c   1.000
_cell.angle_alpha   90.00
_cell.angle_beta   90.00
_cell.angle_gamma   90.00
#
_symmetry.space_group_name_H-M   'P 1'
#
loop_
_entity.id
_entity.type
_entity.pdbx_description
1 polymer ?
#
loop_
_entity_poly.entity_id
_entity_poly.type
_entity_poly.pdbx_seq_one_letter_code
_entity_poly.pdbx_strand_id
1 'polypeptide(L)'
;MVVSRKQELPIINIYIKGTRLKQKDQFKYLGSLISSDGRNNSEVASRIAQAKTNFQKMKTVLTNKNISIRTRRRALECYLEPILMYGCEAWTISKQTQRKLEATEMWFLRRMLRISWTAKKTNDTVLEEAHTTRLLISKIRKRQATFFGHVMRREKLENLVTTGMLEGKRSRGKQREKLKSSLKAWQTG
;
A
#
# COMPACT_ATOMS: atom_id res chain seq x y z
N MET A 1 -4.81 13.05 -2.43
CA MET A 1 -4.93 14.51 -2.27
C MET A 1 -3.59 15.12 -2.66
N VAL A 2 -3.55 16.19 -3.46
CA VAL A 2 -2.28 16.88 -3.80
C VAL A 2 -2.17 18.07 -2.88
N VAL A 3 -1.28 18.00 -1.89
CA VAL A 3 -1.17 19.03 -0.84
C VAL A 3 -0.26 20.17 -1.29
N SER A 4 0.86 19.88 -1.94
CA SER A 4 1.72 20.87 -2.59
C SER A 4 2.70 20.21 -3.59
N ARG A 5 3.16 20.97 -4.58
CA ARG A 5 4.31 20.63 -5.46
C ARG A 5 5.53 21.53 -5.21
N LYS A 6 5.42 22.57 -4.38
CA LYS A 6 6.57 23.42 -4.01
C LYS A 6 7.53 22.59 -3.15
N GLN A 7 8.84 22.76 -3.38
CA GLN A 7 9.89 22.10 -2.59
C GLN A 7 9.90 22.59 -1.14
N GLU A 8 9.57 23.87 -0.93
CA GLU A 8 9.41 24.45 0.38
C GLU A 8 7.96 24.34 0.86
N LEU A 9 7.80 23.69 2.01
CA LEU A 9 6.53 23.65 2.71
C LEU A 9 6.30 25.01 3.37
N PRO A 10 5.10 25.58 3.29
CA PRO A 10 4.80 26.78 4.07
C PRO A 10 5.00 26.47 5.56
N ILE A 11 5.65 27.40 6.26
CA ILE A 11 5.82 27.31 7.71
C ILE A 11 4.45 27.57 8.33
N ILE A 12 3.93 26.58 9.05
CA ILE A 12 2.62 26.65 9.70
C ILE A 12 2.84 26.73 11.21
N ASN A 13 2.40 27.83 11.82
CA ASN A 13 2.48 28.05 13.26
C ASN A 13 1.15 27.68 13.92
N ILE A 14 1.04 26.46 14.44
CA ILE A 14 -0.12 26.01 15.23
C ILE A 14 0.28 25.98 16.70
N TYR A 15 -0.54 26.59 17.55
CA TYR A 15 -0.36 26.61 19.00
C TYR A 15 -1.48 25.81 19.68
N ILE A 16 -1.10 24.93 20.62
CA ILE A 16 -2.04 24.24 21.52
C ILE A 16 -1.68 24.63 22.94
N LYS A 17 -2.60 25.27 23.67
CA LYS A 17 -2.39 25.74 25.05
C LYS A 17 -1.09 26.55 25.20
N GLY A 18 -0.84 27.47 24.26
CA GLY A 18 0.38 28.29 24.23
C GLY A 18 1.65 27.59 23.73
N THR A 19 1.63 26.28 23.48
CA THR A 19 2.80 25.53 22.98
C THR A 19 2.75 25.40 21.45
N ARG A 20 3.84 25.80 20.76
CA ARG A 20 3.97 25.64 19.31
C ARG A 20 4.19 24.17 18.94
N LEU A 21 3.35 23.64 18.04
CA LEU A 21 3.54 22.28 17.51
C LEU A 21 4.73 22.22 16.55
N LYS A 22 5.53 21.15 16.66
CA LYS A 22 6.65 20.90 15.75
C LYS A 22 6.14 20.39 14.41
N GLN A 23 6.34 21.17 13.35
CA GLN A 23 6.15 20.74 11.96
C GLN A 23 7.20 19.69 11.60
N LYS A 24 6.77 18.56 11.03
CA LYS A 24 7.64 17.46 10.57
C LYS A 24 7.28 17.07 9.14
N ASP A 25 8.26 16.66 8.36
CA ASP A 25 8.05 16.15 6.99
C ASP A 25 7.33 14.80 6.97
N GLN A 26 7.61 13.96 7.97
CA GLN A 26 6.96 12.68 8.13
C GLN A 26 6.50 12.51 9.58
N PHE A 27 5.30 11.98 9.72
CA PHE A 27 4.69 11.71 11.01
C PHE A 27 4.02 10.34 11.01
N LYS A 28 4.23 9.55 12.06
CA LYS A 28 3.58 8.26 12.23
C LYS A 28 2.30 8.46 13.03
N TYR A 29 1.16 8.25 12.39
CA TYR A 29 -0.17 8.35 12.98
C TYR A 29 -0.88 7.00 12.90
N LEU A 30 -1.32 6.48 14.05
CA LEU A 30 -1.99 5.18 14.16
C LEU A 30 -1.24 4.05 13.43
N GLY A 31 0.10 4.09 13.47
CA GLY A 31 0.94 3.10 12.79
C GLY A 31 1.27 3.43 11.33
N SER A 32 0.53 4.31 10.66
CA SER A 32 0.74 4.72 9.26
C SER A 32 1.60 5.97 9.15
N LEU A 33 2.50 5.98 8.18
CA LEU A 33 3.38 7.10 7.88
C LEU A 33 2.68 8.09 6.95
N ILE A 34 2.52 9.32 7.43
CA ILE A 34 1.97 10.44 6.67
C ILE A 34 3.12 11.35 6.28
N SER A 35 3.21 11.64 4.99
CA SER A 35 4.20 12.54 4.40
C SER A 35 3.58 13.91 4.12
N SER A 36 4.34 14.97 4.33
CA SER A 36 3.95 16.37 4.09
C SER A 36 3.49 16.64 2.66
N ASP A 37 4.03 15.90 1.68
CA ASP A 37 3.68 15.99 0.26
C ASP A 37 2.41 15.19 -0.14
N GLY A 38 1.82 14.46 0.83
CA GLY A 38 0.64 13.62 0.66
C GLY A 38 0.88 12.34 -0.17
N ARG A 39 2.13 11.96 -0.44
CA ARG A 39 2.46 10.71 -1.15
C ARG A 39 2.47 9.53 -0.17
N ASN A 40 2.11 8.36 -0.66
CA ASN A 40 2.12 7.10 0.09
C ASN A 40 3.37 6.24 -0.16
N ASN A 41 4.39 6.77 -0.86
CA ASN A 41 5.58 6.00 -1.24
C ASN A 41 6.35 5.48 -0.01
N SER A 42 6.55 6.35 0.99
CA SER A 42 7.25 6.01 2.22
C SER A 42 6.45 5.03 3.08
N GLU A 43 5.13 5.19 3.13
CA GLU A 43 4.24 4.26 3.83
C GLU A 43 4.27 2.86 3.21
N VAL A 44 4.11 2.75 1.88
CA VAL A 44 4.16 1.46 1.19
C VAL A 44 5.52 0.80 1.38
N ALA A 45 6.61 1.56 1.29
CA ALA A 45 7.96 1.04 1.55
C ALA A 45 8.12 0.53 2.99
N SER A 46 7.58 1.28 3.96
CA SER A 46 7.56 0.89 5.37
C SER A 46 6.79 -0.43 5.59
N ARG A 47 5.61 -0.60 4.98
CA ARG A 47 4.83 -1.85 5.07
C ARG A 47 5.54 -3.03 4.44
N ILE A 48 6.15 -2.82 3.27
CA ILE A 48 6.96 -3.85 2.61
C ILE A 48 8.12 -4.28 3.53
N ALA A 49 8.84 -3.31 4.12
CA ALA A 49 9.94 -3.61 5.03
C ALA A 49 9.45 -4.40 6.26
N GLN A 50 8.37 -3.95 6.91
CA GLN A 50 7.78 -4.63 8.06
C GLN A 50 7.35 -6.07 7.72
N ALA A 51 6.69 -6.28 6.58
CA ALA A 51 6.26 -7.60 6.14
C ALA A 51 7.46 -8.51 5.81
N LYS A 52 8.50 -7.98 5.16
CA LYS A 52 9.75 -8.73 4.91
C LYS A 52 10.48 -9.11 6.19
N THR A 53 10.56 -8.21 7.16
CA THR A 53 11.16 -8.51 8.48
C THR A 53 10.38 -9.61 9.20
N ASN A 54 9.04 -9.55 9.19
CA ASN A 54 8.22 -10.61 9.79
C ASN A 54 8.34 -11.94 9.05
N PHE A 55 8.47 -11.93 7.72
CA PHE A 55 8.79 -13.15 6.97
C PHE A 55 10.08 -13.79 7.45
N GLN A 56 11.14 -13.01 7.69
CA GLN A 56 12.40 -13.56 8.21
C GLN A 56 12.23 -14.19 9.59
N LYS A 57 11.44 -13.58 10.48
CA LYS A 57 11.12 -14.15 11.79
C LYS A 57 10.38 -15.50 11.68
N MET A 58 9.52 -15.64 10.67
CA MET A 58 8.74 -16.86 10.41
C MET A 58 9.40 -17.80 9.39
N LYS A 59 10.65 -17.55 9.00
CA LYS A 59 11.32 -18.26 7.90
C LYS A 59 11.37 -19.77 8.12
N THR A 60 11.58 -20.21 9.37
CA THR A 60 11.64 -21.64 9.73
C THR A 60 10.36 -22.36 9.35
N VAL A 61 9.19 -21.77 9.58
CA VAL A 61 7.89 -22.33 9.21
C VAL A 61 7.61 -22.15 7.72
N LEU A 62 7.80 -20.93 7.20
CA LEU A 62 7.43 -20.58 5.82
C LEU A 62 8.31 -21.26 4.76
N THR A 63 9.50 -21.75 5.13
CA THR A 63 10.41 -22.44 4.18
C THR A 63 10.58 -23.93 4.47
N ASN A 64 9.84 -24.48 5.44
CA ASN A 64 9.91 -25.91 5.79
C ASN A 64 9.24 -26.78 4.72
N LYS A 65 9.99 -27.74 4.16
CA LYS A 65 9.46 -28.68 3.15
C LYS A 65 8.50 -29.72 3.74
N ASN A 66 8.58 -29.98 5.04
CA ASN A 66 7.69 -30.93 5.73
C ASN A 66 6.28 -30.36 5.96
N ILE A 67 6.11 -29.04 5.78
CA ILE A 67 4.82 -28.39 5.86
C ILE A 67 4.29 -28.19 4.43
N SER A 68 3.04 -28.60 4.20
CA SER A 68 2.40 -28.45 2.90
C SER A 68 2.46 -27.00 2.39
N ILE A 69 2.61 -26.84 1.08
CA ILE A 69 2.63 -25.51 0.43
C ILE A 69 1.36 -24.73 0.77
N ARG A 70 0.20 -25.40 0.78
CA ARG A 70 -1.09 -24.81 1.14
C ARG A 70 -1.07 -24.20 2.55
N THR A 71 -0.53 -24.90 3.54
CA THR A 71 -0.45 -24.40 4.92
C THR A 71 0.53 -23.22 5.03
N ARG A 72 1.70 -23.30 4.38
CA ARG A 72 2.68 -22.20 4.39
C ARG A 72 2.14 -20.95 3.70
N ARG A 73 1.42 -21.12 2.58
CA ARG A 73 0.71 -20.03 1.92
C ARG A 73 -0.34 -19.42 2.84
N ARG A 74 -1.18 -20.24 3.48
CA ARG A 74 -2.18 -19.74 4.43
C ARG A 74 -1.54 -18.95 5.57
N ALA A 75 -0.39 -19.37 6.08
CA ALA A 75 0.35 -18.61 7.08
C ALA A 75 0.83 -17.25 6.54
N LEU A 76 1.34 -17.19 5.30
CA LEU A 76 1.70 -15.92 4.65
C LEU A 76 0.47 -15.01 4.53
N GLU A 77 -0.67 -15.53 4.07
CA GLU A 77 -1.94 -14.79 3.93
C GLU A 77 -2.50 -14.31 5.27
N CYS A 78 -2.38 -15.10 6.34
CA CYS A 78 -2.92 -14.74 7.65
C CYS A 78 -2.01 -13.78 8.45
N TYR A 79 -0.69 -13.88 8.31
CA TYR A 79 0.24 -13.14 9.17
C TYR A 79 0.99 -12.02 8.46
N LEU A 80 1.33 -12.19 7.18
CA LEU A 80 2.15 -11.21 6.45
C LEU A 80 1.32 -10.27 5.58
N GLU A 81 0.29 -10.79 4.91
CA GLU A 81 -0.58 -9.93 4.10
C GLU A 81 -1.28 -8.82 4.92
N PRO A 82 -1.79 -9.05 6.15
CA PRO A 82 -2.41 -7.97 6.92
C PRO A 82 -1.42 -6.86 7.29
N ILE A 83 -0.16 -7.22 7.57
CA ILE A 83 0.91 -6.24 7.81
C ILE A 83 1.17 -5.43 6.55
N LEU A 84 1.28 -6.11 5.40
CA LEU A 84 1.54 -5.45 4.13
C LEU A 84 0.39 -4.54 3.69
N MET A 85 -0.86 -4.95 3.89
CA MET A 85 -2.05 -4.24 3.43
C MET A 85 -2.62 -3.25 4.45
N TYR A 86 -1.96 -3.02 5.58
CA TYR A 86 -2.47 -2.11 6.60
C TYR A 86 -2.60 -0.68 6.04
N GLY A 87 -3.81 -0.11 6.15
CA GLY A 87 -4.11 1.24 5.69
C GLY A 87 -4.12 1.39 4.16
N CYS A 88 -4.18 0.29 3.41
CA CYS A 88 -4.17 0.32 1.96
C CYS A 88 -5.41 1.00 1.36
N GLU A 89 -6.49 1.13 2.12
CA GLU A 89 -7.71 1.85 1.77
C GLU A 89 -7.43 3.31 1.41
N ALA A 90 -6.46 3.93 2.09
CA ALA A 90 -6.07 5.33 1.89
C ALA A 90 -5.00 5.51 0.79
N TRP A 91 -4.46 4.42 0.23
CA TRP A 91 -3.36 4.50 -0.72
C TRP A 91 -3.81 4.91 -2.11
N THR A 92 -3.05 5.80 -2.75
CA THR A 92 -3.15 5.98 -4.21
C THR A 92 -2.23 4.98 -4.89
N ILE A 93 -2.80 3.98 -5.57
CA ILE A 93 -2.04 2.90 -6.21
C ILE A 93 -1.64 3.33 -7.62
N SER A 94 -0.44 3.90 -7.73
CA SER A 94 0.18 4.17 -9.03
C SER A 94 0.69 2.88 -9.69
N LYS A 95 0.96 2.90 -11.00
CA LYS A 95 1.63 1.79 -11.70
C LYS A 95 2.96 1.40 -11.03
N GLN A 96 3.71 2.37 -10.51
CA GLN A 96 4.96 2.09 -9.80
C GLN A 96 4.72 1.38 -8.46
N THR A 97 3.72 1.84 -7.71
CA THR A 97 3.31 1.22 -6.45
C THR A 97 2.81 -0.21 -6.67
N GLN A 98 1.99 -0.41 -7.69
CA GLN A 98 1.49 -1.74 -8.09
C GLN A 98 2.65 -2.69 -8.40
N ARG A 99 3.59 -2.29 -9.27
CA ARG A 99 4.78 -3.10 -9.59
C ARG A 99 5.59 -3.46 -8.35
N LYS A 100 5.74 -2.54 -7.39
CA LYS A 100 6.44 -2.81 -6.12
C LYS A 100 5.71 -3.85 -5.26
N LEU A 101 4.38 -3.77 -5.19
CA LEU A 101 3.55 -4.73 -4.44
C LEU A 101 3.59 -6.12 -5.09
N GLU A 102 3.43 -6.20 -6.42
CA GLU A 102 3.54 -7.44 -7.19
C GLU A 102 4.93 -8.08 -7.04
N ALA A 103 6.00 -7.28 -7.13
CA ALA A 103 7.37 -7.76 -6.89
C ALA A 103 7.56 -8.26 -5.45
N THR A 104 6.87 -7.66 -4.47
CA THR A 104 6.92 -8.09 -3.07
C THR A 104 6.17 -9.41 -2.86
N GLU A 105 5.01 -9.59 -3.48
CA GLU A 105 4.27 -10.86 -3.50
C GLU A 105 5.15 -11.98 -4.08
N MET A 106 5.78 -11.74 -5.24
CA MET A 106 6.71 -12.68 -5.86
C MET A 106 7.92 -12.98 -4.99
N TRP A 107 8.45 -11.98 -4.28
CA TRP A 107 9.54 -12.16 -3.33
C TRP A 107 9.16 -13.14 -2.21
N PHE A 108 7.96 -13.01 -1.62
CA PHE A 108 7.50 -13.93 -0.59
C PHE A 108 7.31 -15.35 -1.13
N LEU A 109 6.65 -15.51 -2.28
CA LEU A 109 6.40 -16.82 -2.87
C LEU A 109 7.69 -17.55 -3.26
N ARG A 110 8.61 -16.87 -3.95
CA ARG A 110 9.90 -17.46 -4.33
C ARG A 110 10.70 -17.88 -3.10
N ARG A 111 10.67 -17.08 -2.02
CA ARG A 111 11.38 -17.41 -0.78
C ARG A 111 10.74 -18.59 -0.05
N MET A 112 9.42 -18.64 0.02
CA MET A 112 8.63 -19.76 0.57
C MET A 112 8.95 -21.07 -0.19
N LEU A 113 8.99 -21.02 -1.52
CA LEU A 113 9.29 -22.16 -2.39
C LEU A 113 10.79 -22.48 -2.50
N ARG A 114 11.66 -21.65 -1.89
CA ARG A 114 13.13 -21.77 -1.97
C ARG A 114 13.67 -21.74 -3.40
N ILE A 115 13.02 -20.99 -4.28
CA ILE A 115 13.44 -20.82 -5.67
C ILE A 115 14.65 -19.90 -5.73
N SER A 116 15.77 -20.40 -6.27
CA SER A 116 16.97 -19.61 -6.52
C SER A 116 16.74 -18.60 -7.64
N TRP A 117 17.45 -17.47 -7.60
CA TRP A 117 17.48 -16.52 -8.72
C TRP A 117 18.06 -17.14 -10.00
N THR A 118 18.99 -18.10 -9.86
CA THR A 118 19.60 -18.83 -10.98
C THR A 118 18.64 -19.76 -11.72
N ALA A 119 17.52 -20.13 -11.08
CA ALA A 119 16.54 -21.04 -11.67
C ALA A 119 15.78 -20.41 -12.85
N LYS A 120 15.85 -19.08 -13.04
CA LYS A 120 15.19 -18.31 -14.12
C LYS A 120 13.69 -18.63 -14.31
N LYS A 121 13.01 -19.14 -13.27
CA LYS A 121 11.57 -19.43 -13.31
C LYS A 121 10.76 -18.16 -13.53
N THR A 122 9.78 -18.23 -14.43
CA THR A 122 8.82 -17.14 -14.70
C THR A 122 7.94 -16.88 -13.48
N ASN A 123 7.24 -15.73 -13.44
CA ASN A 123 6.32 -15.47 -12.33
C ASN A 123 5.10 -16.39 -12.35
N ASP A 124 4.68 -16.84 -13.53
CA ASP A 124 3.47 -17.67 -13.69
C ASP A 124 3.73 -19.10 -13.19
N THR A 125 4.91 -19.67 -13.48
CA THR A 125 5.33 -20.96 -12.91
C THR A 125 5.46 -20.91 -11.38
N VAL A 126 5.94 -19.80 -10.81
CA VAL A 126 5.99 -19.60 -9.35
C VAL A 126 4.58 -19.59 -8.73
N LEU A 127 3.61 -19.00 -9.42
CA LEU A 127 2.22 -18.94 -8.98
C LEU A 127 1.56 -20.33 -9.02
N GLU A 128 1.78 -21.07 -10.10
CA GLU A 128 1.33 -22.46 -10.25
C GLU A 128 1.90 -23.37 -9.14
N GLU A 129 3.20 -23.29 -8.87
CA GLU A 129 3.87 -24.05 -7.79
C GLU A 129 3.38 -23.65 -6.39
N ALA A 130 3.00 -22.38 -6.19
CA ALA A 130 2.38 -21.91 -4.96
C ALA A 130 0.87 -22.23 -4.89
N HIS A 131 0.31 -22.86 -5.93
CA HIS A 131 -1.11 -23.13 -6.11
C HIS A 131 -2.00 -21.89 -5.91
N THR A 132 -1.54 -20.73 -6.35
CA THR A 132 -2.20 -19.43 -6.11
C THR A 132 -2.22 -18.57 -7.36
N THR A 133 -3.12 -17.60 -7.40
CA THR A 133 -3.12 -16.54 -8.41
C THR A 133 -2.59 -15.23 -7.81
N ARG A 134 -2.34 -14.21 -8.63
CA ARG A 134 -1.98 -12.86 -8.14
C ARG A 134 -3.18 -12.26 -7.42
N LEU A 135 -3.14 -12.26 -6.09
CA LEU A 135 -4.29 -11.86 -5.29
C LEU A 135 -4.04 -10.55 -4.54
N LEU A 136 -2.79 -10.17 -4.30
CA LEU A 136 -2.50 -9.03 -3.42
C LEU A 136 -3.12 -7.71 -3.94
N ILE A 137 -2.89 -7.38 -5.21
CA ILE A 137 -3.42 -6.12 -5.77
C ILE A 137 -4.96 -6.14 -5.79
N SER A 138 -5.57 -7.27 -6.13
CA SER A 138 -7.02 -7.45 -6.16
C SER A 138 -7.63 -7.34 -4.76
N LYS A 139 -6.98 -7.93 -3.74
CA LYS A 139 -7.36 -7.81 -2.32
C LYS A 139 -7.29 -6.35 -1.85
N ILE A 140 -6.22 -5.64 -2.20
CA ILE A 140 -6.07 -4.20 -1.90
C ILE A 140 -7.18 -3.39 -2.58
N ARG A 141 -7.39 -3.58 -3.88
CA ARG A 141 -8.43 -2.86 -4.64
C ARG A 141 -9.83 -3.13 -4.10
N LYS A 142 -10.12 -4.38 -3.71
CA LYS A 142 -11.39 -4.74 -3.06
C LYS A 142 -11.58 -3.97 -1.76
N ARG A 143 -10.57 -3.92 -0.88
CA ARG A 143 -10.63 -3.12 0.36
C ARG A 143 -10.83 -1.63 0.10
N GLN A 144 -10.11 -1.07 -0.87
CA GLN A 144 -10.29 0.32 -1.29
C GLN A 144 -11.71 0.60 -1.78
N ALA A 145 -12.25 -0.27 -2.64
CA ALA A 145 -13.61 -0.12 -3.17
C ALA A 145 -14.67 -0.23 -2.08
N THR A 146 -14.54 -1.21 -1.17
CA THR A 146 -15.43 -1.38 -0.02
C THR A 146 -15.40 -0.14 0.88
N PHE A 147 -14.20 0.32 1.26
CA PHE A 147 -14.03 1.53 2.07
C PHE A 147 -14.60 2.77 1.38
N PHE A 148 -14.28 2.97 0.10
CA PHE A 148 -14.81 4.07 -0.68
C PHE A 148 -16.34 4.06 -0.71
N GLY A 149 -16.95 2.88 -0.93
CA GLY A 149 -18.42 2.72 -0.87
C GLY A 149 -19.00 3.06 0.50
N HIS A 150 -18.32 2.69 1.60
CA HIS A 150 -18.74 3.09 2.94
C HIS A 150 -18.66 4.60 3.16
N VAL A 151 -17.62 5.26 2.67
CA VAL A 151 -17.48 6.72 2.76
C VAL A 151 -18.57 7.42 1.93
N MET A 152 -18.84 6.97 0.72
CA MET A 152 -19.86 7.58 -0.15
C MET A 152 -21.29 7.44 0.40
N ARG A 153 -21.59 6.37 1.15
CA ARG A 153 -22.89 6.18 1.81
C ARG A 153 -23.10 7.07 3.04
N ARG A 154 -22.06 7.77 3.51
CA ARG A 154 -22.15 8.68 4.66
C ARG A 154 -22.13 10.13 4.15
N GLU A 155 -23.11 10.94 4.54
CA GLU A 155 -23.11 12.39 4.30
C GLU A 155 -22.34 13.12 5.41
N LYS A 156 -21.03 12.89 5.47
CA LYS A 156 -20.14 13.49 6.49
C LYS A 156 -18.88 14.09 5.86
N LEU A 157 -18.06 14.73 6.68
CA LEU A 157 -16.81 15.41 6.27
C LEU A 157 -15.89 14.50 5.45
N GLU A 158 -15.85 13.20 5.73
CA GLU A 158 -15.01 12.25 5.00
C GLU A 158 -15.40 12.15 3.52
N ASN A 159 -16.70 12.29 3.21
CA ASN A 159 -17.20 12.33 1.84
C ASN A 159 -16.70 13.59 1.14
N LEU A 160 -16.80 14.76 1.78
CA LEU A 160 -16.27 16.02 1.26
C LEU A 160 -14.75 15.97 1.07
N VAL A 161 -13.99 15.40 2.00
CA VAL A 161 -12.52 15.27 1.87
C VAL A 161 -12.14 14.32 0.73
N THR A 162 -12.94 13.30 0.48
CA THR A 162 -12.67 12.28 -0.54
C THR A 162 -13.08 12.73 -1.95
N THR A 163 -14.20 13.45 -2.07
CA THR A 163 -14.78 13.89 -3.35
C THR A 163 -14.50 15.34 -3.69
N GLY A 164 -14.21 16.15 -2.68
CA GLY A 164 -14.04 17.59 -2.77
C GLY A 164 -12.95 17.99 -3.74
N MET A 165 -13.26 19.03 -4.51
CA MET A 165 -12.28 19.72 -5.34
C MET A 165 -11.82 20.95 -4.56
N LEU A 166 -10.51 21.08 -4.37
CA LEU A 166 -9.94 22.32 -3.85
C LEU A 166 -10.00 23.39 -4.96
N GLU A 167 -10.39 24.60 -4.60
CA GLU A 167 -10.35 25.74 -5.50
C GLU A 167 -8.91 26.01 -5.96
N GLY A 168 -8.75 26.28 -7.26
CA GLY A 168 -7.46 26.59 -7.87
C GLY A 168 -7.22 25.90 -9.22
N LYS A 169 -6.30 26.46 -10.00
CA LYS A 169 -5.87 25.89 -11.28
C LYS A 169 -4.83 24.79 -11.06
N ARG A 170 -4.99 23.65 -11.74
CA ARG A 170 -3.97 22.60 -11.74
C ARG A 170 -2.76 23.08 -12.53
N SER A 171 -1.56 22.77 -12.04
CA SER A 171 -0.31 23.00 -12.77
C SER A 171 -0.34 22.28 -14.13
N ARG A 172 0.24 22.91 -15.16
CA ARG A 172 0.45 22.28 -16.48
C ARG A 172 1.35 21.04 -16.37
N GLY A 173 1.18 20.08 -17.30
CA GLY A 173 1.90 18.80 -17.34
C GLY A 173 1.18 17.62 -16.67
N LYS A 174 1.89 16.50 -16.47
CA LYS A 174 1.29 15.26 -15.95
C LYS A 174 0.69 15.48 -14.56
N GLN A 175 -0.61 15.21 -14.45
CA GLN A 175 -1.32 15.33 -13.19
C GLN A 175 -1.01 14.15 -12.28
N ARG A 176 -1.02 14.39 -10.96
CA ARG A 176 -0.86 13.30 -9.99
C ARG A 176 -2.11 12.44 -10.03
N GLU A 177 -1.92 11.13 -9.94
CA GLU A 177 -3.03 10.19 -9.83
C GLU A 177 -3.80 10.45 -8.53
N LYS A 178 -5.12 10.35 -8.60
CA LYS A 178 -6.02 10.47 -7.44
C LYS A 178 -6.57 9.11 -7.08
N LEU A 179 -6.92 8.90 -5.81
CA LEU A 179 -7.59 7.68 -5.35
C LEU A 179 -8.82 7.33 -6.22
N LYS A 180 -9.74 8.29 -6.40
CA LYS A 180 -10.94 8.11 -7.25
C LYS A 180 -10.60 7.74 -8.70
N SER A 181 -9.60 8.38 -9.29
CA SER A 181 -9.16 8.08 -10.67
C SER A 181 -8.54 6.69 -10.77
N SER A 182 -7.73 6.31 -9.79
CA SER A 182 -7.07 5.00 -9.71
C SER A 182 -8.09 3.87 -9.54
N LEU A 183 -9.15 4.11 -8.74
CA LEU A 183 -10.24 3.14 -8.54
C LEU A 183 -11.11 2.97 -9.78
N LYS A 184 -11.47 4.08 -10.45
CA LYS A 184 -12.21 4.02 -11.72
C LYS A 184 -11.45 3.19 -12.77
N ALA A 185 -10.15 3.44 -12.92
CA ALA A 185 -9.32 2.71 -13.88
C ALA A 185 -9.26 1.19 -13.62
N TRP A 186 -9.48 0.76 -12.38
CA TRP A 186 -9.55 -0.67 -12.03
C TRP A 186 -10.91 -1.31 -12.32
N GLN A 187 -12.01 -0.54 -12.29
CA GLN A 187 -13.35 -1.09 -12.56
C GLN A 187 -13.65 -1.21 -14.06
N THR A 188 -12.93 -0.47 -14.91
CA THR A 188 -13.17 -0.40 -16.35
C THR A 188 -12.21 -1.25 -17.18
N GLY A 189 -11.33 -2.04 -16.56
CA GLY A 189 -10.33 -2.87 -17.24
C GLY A 189 -10.25 -4.25 -16.62
#